data_AF-M1EPB5-F1
#
_entry.id   AF-M1EPB5-F1
#
_cell.length_a   1.000
_cell.length_b   1.000
_cell.length_c   1.000
_cell.angle_alpha   90.00
_cell.angle_beta   90.00
_cell.angle_gamma   90.00
#
_symmetry.space_group_name_H-M   'P 1'
#
loop_
_entity.id
_entity.type
_entity.pdbx_description
1 polymer ?
#
loop_
_entity_poly.entity_id
_entity_poly.type
_entity_poly.pdbx_seq_one_letter_code
_entity_poly.pdbx_strand_id
1 'polypeptide(L)'
;SQQRNALGGFSSTQDTCVALQALAEYAILSHAGSVNLTISLASTNLDYQETFELHRANQKVLQTAAIPSLPTGLFVSARGEGCCLMQIDVTYHVPDPVTKPAFQLFV
;
A
#
# COMPACT_ATOMS: atom_id res chain seq x y z
N SER A 1 -6.37 -3.35 2.67
CA SER A 1 -6.76 -2.08 3.31
C SER A 1 -6.84 -1.02 2.23
N GLN A 2 -8.03 -0.50 1.92
CA GLN A 2 -8.22 0.55 0.88
C GLN A 2 -8.39 1.96 1.48
N GLN A 3 -8.35 2.09 2.81
CA GLN A 3 -8.68 3.36 3.49
C GLN A 3 -7.45 4.15 3.95
N ARG A 4 -6.26 3.55 3.89
CA ARG A 4 -5.01 4.26 4.18
C ARG A 4 -4.48 4.86 2.88
N ASN A 5 -4.27 6.16 2.88
CA ASN A 5 -3.72 6.88 1.73
C ASN A 5 -2.20 6.62 1.56
N ALA A 6 -1.65 7.14 0.47
CA ALA A 6 -0.24 6.99 0.13
C ALA A 6 0.73 7.50 1.22
N LEU A 7 0.29 8.45 2.04
CA LEU A 7 1.05 9.09 3.12
C LEU A 7 0.82 8.45 4.50
N GLY A 8 0.06 7.35 4.57
CA GLY A 8 -0.20 6.62 5.82
C GLY A 8 -1.38 7.17 6.65
N GLY A 9 -2.07 8.20 6.19
CA GLY A 9 -3.26 8.77 6.84
C GLY A 9 -4.57 8.13 6.38
N PHE A 10 -5.64 8.37 7.13
CA PHE A 10 -7.00 7.98 6.79
C PHE A 10 -7.86 9.22 6.48
N SER A 11 -9.11 9.01 6.08
CA SER A 11 -10.02 10.07 5.60
C SER A 11 -10.21 11.25 6.58
N SER A 12 -10.13 10.99 7.90
CA SER A 12 -10.18 12.03 8.93
C SER A 12 -9.18 11.77 10.05
N THR A 13 -8.94 12.78 10.89
CA THR A 13 -8.09 12.64 12.08
C THR A 13 -8.63 11.58 13.05
N GLN A 14 -9.95 11.51 13.24
CA GLN A 14 -10.58 10.54 14.14
C GLN A 14 -10.38 9.11 13.61
N ASP A 15 -10.63 8.90 12.31
CA ASP A 15 -10.40 7.61 11.65
C ASP A 15 -8.92 7.20 11.74
N THR A 16 -8.02 8.17 11.60
CA THR A 16 -6.57 7.93 11.70
C THR A 16 -6.19 7.46 13.10
N CYS A 17 -6.70 8.11 14.16
CA CYS A 17 -6.40 7.71 15.54
C CYS A 17 -6.86 6.27 15.83
N VAL A 18 -8.11 5.94 15.49
CA VAL A 18 -8.67 4.61 15.77
C VAL A 18 -7.98 3.53 14.93
N ALA A 19 -7.72 3.81 13.65
CA ALA A 19 -7.02 2.85 12.78
C ALA A 19 -5.58 2.59 13.23
N LEU A 20 -4.84 3.64 13.66
CA LEU A 20 -3.50 3.47 14.20
C LEU A 20 -3.49 2.67 15.50
N GLN A 21 -4.48 2.85 16.37
CA GLN A 21 -4.62 2.04 17.58
C GLN A 21 -4.80 0.56 17.23
N ALA A 22 -5.73 0.24 16.33
CA ALA A 22 -5.98 -1.14 15.91
C ALA A 22 -4.75 -1.77 15.23
N LEU A 23 -4.01 -0.99 14.42
CA LEU A 23 -2.76 -1.44 13.81
C LEU A 23 -1.67 -1.73 14.85
N ALA A 24 -1.58 -0.93 15.91
CA ALA A 24 -0.64 -1.16 17.00
C ALA A 24 -0.97 -2.45 17.78
N GLU A 25 -2.23 -2.67 18.13
CA GLU A 25 -2.67 -3.91 18.78
C GLU A 25 -2.43 -5.13 17.90
N TYR A 26 -2.75 -5.03 16.61
CA TYR A 26 -2.46 -6.09 15.63
C TYR A 26 -0.96 -6.36 15.52
N ALA A 27 -0.11 -5.34 15.48
CA ALA A 27 1.33 -5.50 15.38
C ALA A 27 1.92 -6.27 16.58
N ILE A 28 1.34 -6.10 17.78
CA ILE A 28 1.74 -6.87 18.97
C ILE A 28 1.37 -8.35 18.79
N LEU A 29 0.17 -8.65 18.30
CA LEU A 29 -0.33 -10.02 18.14
C LEU A 29 0.29 -10.76 16.95
N SER A 30 0.65 -10.04 15.89
CA SER A 30 1.19 -10.58 14.64
C SER A 30 2.71 -10.58 14.56
N HIS A 31 3.40 -10.21 15.64
CA HIS A 31 4.85 -10.11 15.67
C HIS A 31 5.53 -11.48 15.47
N ALA A 32 5.86 -11.83 14.23
CA ALA A 32 6.80 -12.90 13.91
C ALA A 32 8.23 -12.39 14.19
N GLY A 33 8.95 -13.04 15.10
CA GLY A 33 10.24 -12.55 15.63
C GLY A 33 11.31 -12.22 14.58
N SER A 34 11.29 -12.89 13.42
CA SER A 34 12.18 -12.62 12.28
C SER A 34 11.41 -12.59 10.97
N VAL A 35 11.84 -11.75 10.04
CA VAL A 35 11.33 -11.72 8.67
C VAL A 35 12.37 -12.31 7.72
N ASN A 36 11.92 -13.17 6.82
CA ASN A 36 12.62 -13.71 5.68
C ASN A 36 11.60 -14.00 4.58
N LEU A 37 11.27 -12.98 3.79
CA LEU A 37 10.26 -13.03 2.73
C LEU A 37 10.88 -12.68 1.38
N THR A 38 10.50 -13.43 0.36
CA THR A 38 10.73 -13.10 -1.04
C THR A 38 9.39 -12.77 -1.66
N ILE A 39 9.24 -11.56 -2.18
CA ILE A 39 8.04 -11.08 -2.87
C ILE A 39 8.37 -10.93 -4.34
N SER A 40 7.65 -11.64 -5.21
CA SER A 40 7.81 -11.55 -6.66
C SER A 40 6.57 -10.92 -7.29
N LEU A 41 6.80 -9.95 -8.17
CA LEU A 41 5.80 -9.28 -8.98
C LEU A 41 6.00 -9.62 -10.46
N ALA A 42 4.90 -9.78 -11.19
CA ALA A 42 4.90 -9.84 -12.64
C ALA A 42 3.68 -9.09 -13.21
N SER A 43 3.88 -8.33 -14.28
CA SER A 43 2.76 -7.77 -15.05
C SER A 43 2.02 -8.87 -15.80
N THR A 44 0.72 -8.68 -16.04
CA THR A 44 -0.08 -9.63 -16.83
C THR A 44 0.44 -9.78 -18.26
N ASN A 45 1.05 -8.73 -18.80
CA ASN A 45 1.64 -8.74 -20.14
C ASN A 45 3.06 -9.35 -20.17
N LEU A 46 3.59 -9.75 -19.00
CA LEU A 46 4.92 -10.34 -18.82
C LEU A 46 6.10 -9.46 -19.31
N ASP A 47 5.85 -8.16 -19.52
CA ASP A 47 6.85 -7.15 -19.91
C ASP A 47 7.61 -6.57 -18.71
N TYR A 48 7.15 -6.85 -17.49
CA TYR A 48 7.76 -6.37 -16.25
C TYR A 48 7.72 -7.46 -15.18
N GLN A 49 8.87 -7.65 -14.51
CA GLN A 49 9.01 -8.54 -13.36
C GLN A 49 9.93 -7.88 -12.35
N GLU A 50 9.59 -7.99 -11.08
CA GLU A 50 10.39 -7.43 -9.99
C GLU A 50 10.40 -8.41 -8.81
N THR A 51 11.49 -8.45 -8.04
CA THR A 51 11.56 -9.25 -6.82
C THR A 51 12.14 -8.41 -5.68
N PHE A 52 11.46 -8.45 -4.55
CA PHE A 52 11.89 -7.82 -3.30
C PHE A 52 12.26 -8.88 -2.28
N GLU A 53 13.38 -8.69 -1.61
CA GLU A 53 13.81 -9.53 -0.50
C GLU A 53 13.73 -8.75 0.79
N LEU A 54 13.04 -9.32 1.78
CA LEU A 54 12.86 -8.74 3.10
C LEU A 54 13.44 -9.69 4.14
N HIS A 55 14.52 -9.25 4.77
CA HIS A 55 15.22 -9.94 5.84
C HIS A 55 15.40 -9.02 7.05
N ARG A 56 15.79 -9.57 8.21
CA ARG A 56 15.93 -8.79 9.46
C ARG A 56 16.73 -7.48 9.31
N ALA A 57 17.80 -7.48 8.51
CA ALA A 57 18.63 -6.29 8.31
C ALA A 57 17.97 -5.16 7.49
N ASN A 58 16.96 -5.45 6.65
CA ASN A 58 16.27 -4.46 5.82
C ASN A 58 14.76 -4.37 6.14
N GLN A 59 14.31 -4.94 7.26
CA GLN A 59 12.89 -5.04 7.64
C GLN A 59 12.16 -3.70 7.83
N LYS A 60 12.90 -2.58 7.92
CA LYS A 60 12.37 -1.21 8.04
C LYS A 60 12.75 -0.32 6.85
N VAL A 61 13.41 -0.88 5.85
CA VAL A 61 13.85 -0.15 4.67
C VAL A 61 12.72 -0.16 3.66
N LEU A 62 12.31 1.04 3.23
CA LEU A 62 11.34 1.17 2.14
C LEU A 62 11.99 0.73 0.83
N GLN A 63 11.33 -0.20 0.14
CA GLN A 63 11.69 -0.65 -1.20
C GLN A 63 10.57 -0.25 -2.17
N THR A 64 10.93 0.33 -3.31
CA THR A 64 9.98 0.87 -4.29
C THR A 64 10.39 0.50 -5.70
N ALA A 65 9.43 0.23 -6.57
CA ALA A 65 9.68 0.06 -7.99
C ALA A 65 8.54 0.70 -8.81
N ALA A 66 8.90 1.26 -9.97
CA ALA A 66 7.95 1.89 -10.87
C ALA A 66 7.45 0.88 -11.90
N ILE A 67 6.13 0.76 -12.05
CA ILE A 67 5.51 -0.11 -13.04
C ILE A 67 5.50 0.64 -14.38
N PRO A 68 6.14 0.10 -15.43
CA PRO A 68 6.40 0.86 -16.66
C PRO A 68 5.16 1.04 -17.55
N SER A 69 4.25 0.05 -17.56
CA SER A 69 3.08 0.02 -18.44
C SER A 69 1.78 0.04 -17.62
N LEU A 70 0.93 1.03 -17.89
CA LEU A 70 -0.39 1.18 -17.26
C LEU A 70 -1.47 1.41 -18.35
N PRO A 71 -2.71 0.90 -18.16
CA PRO A 71 -3.14 0.02 -17.08
C PRO A 71 -2.63 -1.41 -17.27
N THR A 72 -2.19 -2.05 -16.18
CA THR A 72 -1.83 -3.48 -16.18
C THR A 72 -2.36 -4.16 -14.92
N GLY A 73 -2.65 -5.45 -15.03
CA GLY A 73 -2.75 -6.32 -13.86
C GLY A 73 -1.35 -6.68 -13.33
N LEU A 74 -1.28 -6.97 -12.04
CA LEU A 74 -0.08 -7.47 -11.38
C LEU A 74 -0.38 -8.80 -10.68
N PHE A 75 0.45 -9.79 -10.93
CA PHE A 75 0.52 -11.01 -10.13
C PHE A 75 1.55 -10.82 -9.03
N VAL A 76 1.15 -11.07 -7.79
CA VAL A 76 2.01 -10.96 -6.60
C VAL A 76 2.10 -12.34 -5.95
N SER A 77 3.33 -12.80 -5.70
CA SER A 77 3.60 -14.02 -4.94
C SER A 77 4.54 -13.68 -3.79
N ALA A 78 4.24 -14.19 -2.60
CA ALA A 78 5.11 -14.08 -1.43
C ALA A 78 5.46 -15.47 -0.92
N ARG A 79 6.74 -15.71 -0.63
CA ARG A 79 7.26 -16.96 -0.07
C ARG A 79 8.18 -16.66 1.12
N GLY A 80 8.16 -17.53 2.13
CA GLY A 80 9.01 -17.41 3.31
C GLY A 80 8.22 -17.20 4.60
N GLU A 81 8.87 -16.61 5.60
CA GLU A 81 8.33 -16.40 6.96
C GLU A 81 8.33 -14.91 7.34
N GLY A 82 7.23 -14.47 7.93
CA GLY A 82 7.05 -13.13 8.48
C GLY A 82 5.90 -12.36 7.84
N CYS A 83 5.85 -11.05 8.10
CA CYS A 83 4.81 -10.16 7.58
C CYS A 83 5.45 -8.95 6.91
N CYS A 84 4.86 -8.50 5.80
CA CYS A 84 5.24 -7.27 5.13
C CYS A 84 4.00 -6.49 4.70
N LEU A 85 4.20 -5.19 4.49
CA LEU A 85 3.16 -4.29 4.02
C LEU A 85 3.53 -3.84 2.62
N MET A 86 2.75 -4.27 1.64
CA MET A 86 2.86 -3.81 0.26
C MET A 86 1.78 -2.77 -0.04
N GLN A 87 2.17 -1.71 -0.75
CA GLN A 87 1.28 -0.64 -1.18
C GLN A 87 1.52 -0.37 -2.68
N ILE A 88 0.44 -0.16 -3.42
CA ILE A 88 0.47 0.18 -4.84
C ILE A 88 -0.29 1.49 -4.98
N ASP A 89 0.39 2.50 -5.54
CA ASP A 89 -0.16 3.84 -5.74
C ASP A 89 -0.21 4.14 -7.24
N VAL A 90 -1.36 4.65 -7.72
CA VAL A 90 -1.57 5.04 -9.13
C VAL A 90 -2.08 6.46 -9.17
N THR A 91 -1.40 7.33 -9.91
CA THR A 91 -1.81 8.73 -10.12
C THR A 91 -2.20 8.92 -11.59
N TYR A 92 -3.39 9.46 -11.83
CA TYR A 92 -3.90 9.72 -13.18
C TYR A 92 -4.80 10.96 -13.18
N HIS A 93 -4.94 11.59 -14.36
CA HIS A 93 -5.87 12.70 -14.53
C HIS A 93 -7.30 12.19 -14.66
N VAL A 94 -8.23 12.79 -13.93
CA VAL A 94 -9.66 12.55 -14.04
C VAL A 94 -10.29 13.84 -14.60
N PRO A 95 -11.15 13.76 -15.63
CA PRO A 95 -11.95 14.92 -16.05
C PRO A 95 -12.74 15.47 -14.87
N ASP A 96 -12.92 16.79 -14.80
CA ASP A 96 -13.55 17.45 -13.66
C ASP A 96 -14.84 16.72 -13.26
N PRO A 97 -14.88 16.12 -12.05
CA PRO A 97 -16.07 15.43 -11.60
C PRO A 97 -17.19 16.46 -11.47
N VAL A 98 -18.40 16.10 -11.90
CA VAL A 98 -19.61 16.91 -11.62
C VAL A 98 -19.90 16.81 -10.12
N THR A 99 -19.15 17.54 -9.31
CA THR A 99 -19.28 17.51 -7.86
C THR A 99 -20.50 18.31 -7.44
N LYS A 100 -21.43 17.65 -6.73
CA LYS A 100 -22.44 18.37 -5.96
C LYS A 100 -21.71 19.16 -4.87
N PRO A 101 -21.93 20.48 -4.76
CA PRO A 101 -21.25 21.27 -3.75
C PRO A 101 -21.65 20.77 -2.35
N ALA A 102 -20.66 20.55 -1.48
CA ALA A 102 -20.90 20.15 -0.10
C ALA A 102 -21.58 21.26 0.72
N PHE A 103 -21.40 22.51 0.28
CA PHE A 103 -21.96 23.71 0.91
C PHE A 103 -22.48 24.66 -0.16
N GLN A 104 -23.62 25.28 0.08
CA GLN A 104 -24.10 26.40 -0.72
C GLN A 104 -23.49 27.69 -0.15
N LEU A 105 -22.74 28.42 -0.97
CA LEU A 105 -22.21 29.71 -0.60
C LEU A 105 -23.18 30.79 -1.09
N PHE A 106 -23.73 31.56 -0.17
CA PHE A 106 -24.48 32.78 -0.47
C PHE A 106 -23.55 33.97 -0.19
N VAL A 107 -23.53 34.93 -1.11
CA VAL A 107 -22.82 36.21 -0.97
C VAL A 107 -23.80 37.26 -0.47
#